data_AF-A0A956II15-F1
#
_entry.id   AF-A0A956II15-F1
#
_cell.length_a   1.000
_cell.length_b   1.000
_cell.length_c   1.000
_cell.angle_alpha   90.00
_cell.angle_beta   90.00
_cell.angle_gamma   90.00
#
_symmetry.space_group_name_H-M   'P 1'
#
loop_
_entity.id
_entity.type
_entity.pdbx_description
1 polymer ?
#
loop_
_entity_poly.entity_id
_entity_poly.type
_entity_poly.pdbx_seq_one_letter_code
_entity_poly.pdbx_strand_id
1 'polypeptide(L)'
;MRRLTAIAGLGAALIWSCASGSSTTSGTGGSGGEGNGSTCTTQTWYRDSDGDSYGDDNNTKEACDKPMGYVDRGGDCDDMRSFIRPGAEEDCASEADYNCDGSSGYSDLDMDGVPACEDCNDQDPSAYPGADEICDGVDNDCDELVDLEDETDAELCPAVPNSTAICDTALCFYSCVDDWFDVNQDQSDGCECQAQPTPATAGNTCANAVDLGNLTDVSADSITVSGNAVEPGRSTWYVFTAVDDLDTAGDEFHVDGRFANNPGNAYVMSVFKGACPDDGGAEIATDELSSFDWYVDFNYTTSGCTTMAPCGEGNCSATPSTTVNLCNDDTSAFYVEVHRLDGQASCDSFDLQLSNGVY
;
A
#
# COMPACT_ATOMS: atom_id res chain seq x y z
N MET A 1 -16.16 -31.03 -23.92
CA MET A 1 -15.58 -32.32 -24.37
C MET A 1 -14.35 -32.66 -23.53
N ARG A 2 -14.47 -33.59 -22.56
CA ARG A 2 -13.42 -34.45 -21.97
C ARG A 2 -14.13 -35.33 -20.91
N ARG A 3 -14.73 -36.44 -21.38
CA ARG A 3 -14.31 -37.85 -21.20
C ARG A 3 -14.53 -38.40 -19.79
N LEU A 4 -15.76 -38.88 -19.55
CA LEU A 4 -16.07 -39.97 -18.63
C LEU A 4 -15.40 -41.26 -19.10
N THR A 5 -14.95 -42.11 -18.17
CA THR A 5 -14.79 -43.55 -18.43
C THR A 5 -15.19 -44.33 -17.18
N ALA A 6 -16.34 -45.00 -17.27
CA ALA A 6 -16.76 -46.06 -16.37
C ALA A 6 -16.45 -47.40 -17.04
N ILE A 7 -15.93 -48.39 -16.30
CA ILE A 7 -15.95 -49.81 -16.68
C ILE A 7 -16.35 -50.63 -15.45
N ALA A 8 -17.34 -51.49 -15.66
CA ALA A 8 -17.97 -52.36 -14.70
C ALA A 8 -17.30 -53.74 -14.59
N GLY A 9 -17.45 -54.38 -13.42
CA GLY A 9 -18.06 -55.72 -13.34
C GLY A 9 -17.18 -56.94 -13.02
N LEU A 10 -17.82 -57.86 -12.28
CA LEU A 10 -17.51 -59.28 -11.98
C LEU A 10 -16.58 -59.48 -10.77
N GLY A 11 -16.83 -60.36 -9.80
CA GLY A 11 -17.77 -61.47 -9.64
C GLY A 11 -17.14 -62.47 -8.65
N ALA A 12 -17.96 -63.02 -7.76
CA ALA A 12 -17.64 -63.82 -6.57
C ALA A 12 -16.63 -64.99 -6.72
N ALA A 13 -15.97 -65.36 -5.61
CA ALA A 13 -15.86 -66.77 -5.16
C ALA A 13 -15.33 -66.89 -3.72
N LEU A 14 -16.17 -67.47 -2.85
CA LEU A 14 -15.77 -68.20 -1.64
C LEU A 14 -14.82 -69.34 -2.01
N ILE A 15 -13.74 -69.53 -1.25
CA ILE A 15 -13.04 -70.82 -1.20
C ILE A 15 -12.79 -71.21 0.26
N TRP A 16 -13.45 -72.31 0.61
CA TRP A 16 -13.24 -73.15 1.79
C TRP A 16 -11.93 -73.92 1.60
N SER A 17 -11.09 -74.01 2.62
CA SER A 17 -10.08 -75.06 2.67
C SER A 17 -9.98 -75.63 4.09
N CYS A 18 -10.32 -76.91 4.16
CA CYS A 18 -10.20 -77.78 5.31
C CYS A 18 -9.01 -78.70 5.04
N ALA A 19 -8.13 -78.90 6.01
CA ALA A 19 -7.11 -79.94 5.94
C ALA A 19 -6.96 -80.62 7.31
N SER A 20 -7.38 -81.90 7.33
CA SER A 20 -6.77 -83.07 7.98
C SER A 20 -6.35 -82.91 9.46
N GLY A 21 -6.93 -83.61 10.44
CA GLY A 21 -7.23 -85.03 10.46
C GLY A 21 -6.24 -85.74 11.39
N SER A 22 -6.69 -86.14 12.59
CA SER A 22 -6.16 -87.31 13.30
C SER A 22 -7.13 -87.71 14.40
N SER A 23 -7.84 -88.80 14.15
CA SER A 23 -8.60 -89.57 15.13
C SER A 23 -7.65 -90.52 15.85
N THR A 24 -7.58 -90.43 17.18
CA THR A 24 -7.32 -91.60 18.02
C THR A 24 -8.29 -91.61 19.20
N THR A 25 -8.71 -92.83 19.51
CA THR A 25 -9.84 -93.27 20.30
C THR A 25 -9.57 -93.35 21.81
N SER A 26 -10.67 -93.27 22.57
CA SER A 26 -10.96 -93.97 23.83
C SER A 26 -10.19 -93.58 25.10
N GLY A 27 -10.93 -92.94 26.01
CA GLY A 27 -10.60 -92.85 27.43
C GLY A 27 -11.83 -92.39 28.23
N THR A 28 -12.46 -93.32 28.93
CA THR A 28 -13.60 -93.09 29.82
C THR A 28 -13.24 -92.29 31.07
N GLY A 29 -14.13 -91.37 31.48
CA GLY A 29 -14.36 -90.97 32.87
C GLY A 29 -13.32 -90.04 33.52
N GLY A 30 -13.73 -88.80 33.82
CA GLY A 30 -12.96 -87.89 34.68
C GLY A 30 -13.70 -86.58 34.90
N SER A 31 -14.20 -86.39 36.11
CA SER A 31 -14.80 -85.16 36.62
C SER A 31 -13.72 -84.10 36.87
N GLY A 32 -14.04 -82.82 36.60
CA GLY A 32 -13.27 -81.65 37.03
C GLY A 32 -12.33 -81.06 35.97
N GLY A 33 -12.58 -79.82 35.58
CA GLY A 33 -11.71 -79.08 34.65
C GLY A 33 -12.31 -77.71 34.27
N GLU A 34 -12.03 -76.74 35.13
CA GLU A 34 -12.12 -75.27 35.00
C GLU A 34 -12.57 -74.73 33.63
N GLY A 35 -13.82 -74.23 33.59
CA GLY A 35 -14.31 -73.41 32.50
C GLY A 35 -13.63 -72.05 32.52
N ASN A 36 -12.90 -71.79 31.44
CA ASN A 36 -12.38 -70.51 30.98
C ASN A 36 -13.35 -69.36 31.35
N GLY A 37 -13.00 -68.60 32.39
CA GLY A 37 -13.71 -67.38 32.76
C GLY A 37 -13.49 -66.35 31.69
N SER A 38 -14.42 -66.26 30.73
CA SER A 38 -14.50 -65.16 29.78
C SER A 38 -14.53 -63.86 30.57
N THR A 39 -13.38 -63.20 30.66
CA THR A 39 -13.28 -61.83 31.14
C THR A 39 -13.99 -60.98 30.11
N CYS A 40 -15.24 -60.65 30.39
CA CYS A 40 -15.93 -59.67 29.59
C CYS A 40 -15.46 -58.27 30.04
N THR A 41 -15.12 -57.43 29.06
CA THR A 41 -14.82 -56.03 29.30
C THR A 41 -16.12 -55.29 29.58
N THR A 42 -16.28 -54.81 30.81
CA THR A 42 -17.38 -53.93 31.17
C THR A 42 -17.20 -52.57 30.51
N GLN A 43 -18.27 -52.02 29.95
CA GLN A 43 -18.33 -50.65 29.48
C GLN A 43 -19.50 -49.93 30.12
N THR A 44 -19.43 -48.60 30.11
CA THR A 44 -20.52 -47.72 30.51
C THR A 44 -21.59 -47.72 29.41
N TRP A 45 -22.83 -47.95 29.81
CA TRP A 45 -24.02 -47.83 28.98
C TRP A 45 -24.87 -46.68 29.49
N TYR A 46 -25.42 -45.85 28.60
CA TYR A 46 -26.20 -44.65 28.88
C TYR A 46 -27.66 -44.91 28.57
N ARG A 47 -28.59 -44.49 29.44
CA ARG A 47 -30.02 -44.71 29.18
C ARG A 47 -30.46 -43.86 28.01
N ASP A 48 -31.17 -44.48 27.07
CA ASP A 48 -31.70 -43.87 25.86
C ASP A 48 -33.23 -44.03 25.90
N SER A 49 -33.91 -42.98 26.32
CA SER A 49 -35.35 -42.99 26.55
C SER A 49 -36.15 -42.57 25.33
N ASP A 50 -35.60 -41.71 24.48
CA ASP A 50 -36.28 -41.14 23.33
C ASP A 50 -35.90 -41.80 21.98
N GLY A 51 -34.85 -42.63 21.98
CA GLY A 51 -34.48 -43.52 20.89
C GLY A 51 -33.60 -42.89 19.81
N ASP A 52 -32.85 -41.83 20.12
CA ASP A 52 -32.01 -41.12 19.14
C ASP A 52 -30.57 -41.63 18.99
N SER A 53 -30.22 -42.65 19.79
CA SER A 53 -28.91 -43.31 19.86
C SER A 53 -27.83 -42.62 20.70
N TYR A 54 -28.15 -41.52 21.37
CA TYR A 54 -27.40 -40.95 22.48
C TYR A 54 -28.15 -41.21 23.80
N GLY A 55 -27.49 -41.04 24.93
CA GLY A 55 -28.13 -41.33 26.21
C GLY A 55 -27.62 -40.44 27.33
N ASP A 56 -28.43 -40.36 28.39
CA ASP A 56 -28.22 -39.51 29.56
C ASP A 56 -26.97 -39.92 30.36
N ASP A 57 -25.99 -39.00 30.45
CA ASP A 57 -24.75 -39.14 31.22
C ASP A 57 -24.99 -39.30 32.73
N ASN A 58 -26.15 -38.91 33.23
CA ASN A 58 -26.55 -39.08 34.63
C ASN A 58 -27.24 -40.42 34.90
N ASN A 59 -27.53 -41.21 33.86
CA ASN A 59 -28.22 -42.49 33.98
C ASN A 59 -27.41 -43.62 33.32
N THR A 60 -26.34 -44.01 33.99
CA THR A 60 -25.39 -44.99 33.48
C THR A 60 -25.53 -46.37 34.14
N LYS A 61 -25.13 -47.41 33.40
CA LYS A 61 -24.95 -48.78 33.90
C LYS A 61 -23.64 -49.36 33.40
N GLU A 62 -22.88 -49.96 34.31
CA GLU A 62 -21.74 -50.80 33.95
C GLU A 62 -22.21 -52.20 33.61
N ALA A 63 -22.02 -52.61 32.36
CA ALA A 63 -22.40 -53.94 31.91
C ALA A 63 -21.53 -54.43 30.75
N CYS A 64 -21.50 -55.75 30.64
CA CYS A 64 -20.87 -56.47 29.54
C CYS A 64 -21.68 -56.41 28.25
N ASP A 65 -22.95 -56.75 28.37
CA ASP A 65 -23.91 -56.73 27.28
C ASP A 65 -24.80 -55.49 27.40
N LYS A 66 -25.21 -54.92 26.27
CA LYS A 66 -26.13 -53.78 26.19
C LYS A 66 -27.41 -54.03 27.01
N PRO A 67 -27.64 -53.31 28.11
CA PRO A 67 -28.92 -53.38 28.81
C PRO A 67 -30.06 -52.89 27.91
N MET A 68 -31.26 -53.43 28.09
CA MET A 68 -32.43 -52.97 27.34
C MET A 68 -32.72 -51.49 27.65
N GLY A 69 -32.85 -50.66 26.59
CA GLY A 69 -33.08 -49.21 26.70
C GLY A 69 -31.82 -48.39 27.02
N TYR A 70 -30.63 -48.91 26.70
CA TYR A 70 -29.37 -48.20 26.87
C TYR A 70 -28.54 -48.21 25.58
N VAL A 71 -27.66 -47.23 25.37
CA VAL A 71 -26.72 -47.08 24.26
C VAL A 71 -25.28 -46.92 24.76
N ASP A 72 -24.31 -47.03 23.86
CA ASP A 72 -22.88 -46.93 24.15
C ASP A 72 -22.33 -45.51 23.97
N ARG A 73 -23.17 -44.54 23.56
CA ARG A 73 -22.83 -43.13 23.38
C ARG A 73 -23.57 -42.28 24.41
N GLY A 74 -22.82 -41.55 25.22
CA GLY A 74 -23.36 -40.53 26.12
C GLY A 74 -23.48 -39.16 25.43
N GLY A 75 -23.73 -38.13 26.23
CA GLY A 75 -23.78 -36.74 25.79
C GLY A 75 -25.16 -36.23 25.34
N ASP A 76 -26.22 -36.98 25.59
CA ASP A 76 -27.58 -36.47 25.40
C ASP A 76 -27.94 -35.48 26.51
N CYS A 77 -28.19 -34.23 26.11
CA CYS A 77 -28.56 -33.14 27.00
C CYS A 77 -30.06 -33.08 27.31
N ASP A 78 -30.92 -33.77 26.53
CA ASP A 78 -32.36 -33.92 26.78
C ASP A 78 -32.89 -35.29 26.32
N ASP A 79 -32.69 -36.31 27.16
CA ASP A 79 -33.15 -37.71 27.02
C ASP A 79 -34.69 -37.87 27.05
N MET A 80 -35.44 -36.84 26.69
CA MET A 80 -36.89 -36.90 26.45
C MET A 80 -37.26 -36.43 25.03
N ARG A 81 -36.32 -35.91 24.25
CA ARG A 81 -36.54 -35.29 22.95
C ARG A 81 -35.47 -35.74 21.95
N SER A 82 -35.81 -36.74 21.15
CA SER A 82 -34.92 -37.34 20.14
C SER A 82 -34.34 -36.39 19.07
N PHE A 83 -34.80 -35.14 19.02
CA PHE A 83 -34.30 -34.11 18.12
C PHE A 83 -33.19 -33.25 18.75
N ILE A 84 -33.04 -33.26 20.08
CA ILE A 84 -31.98 -32.60 20.85
C ILE A 84 -30.93 -33.65 21.17
N ARG A 85 -29.79 -33.63 20.49
CA ARG A 85 -28.73 -34.63 20.60
C ARG A 85 -27.42 -34.16 19.99
N PRO A 86 -26.27 -34.76 20.36
CA PRO A 86 -24.99 -34.50 19.72
C PRO A 86 -25.04 -34.46 18.18
N GLY A 87 -24.77 -33.28 17.63
CA GLY A 87 -24.73 -33.01 16.19
C GLY A 87 -26.10 -32.87 15.50
N ALA A 88 -27.16 -32.54 16.25
CA ALA A 88 -28.38 -32.01 15.64
C ALA A 88 -28.14 -30.64 14.97
N GLU A 89 -29.08 -30.21 14.14
CA GLU A 89 -29.08 -28.86 13.58
C GLU A 89 -29.67 -27.90 14.63
N GLU A 90 -29.03 -26.74 14.80
CA GLU A 90 -29.48 -25.71 15.73
C GLU A 90 -30.76 -25.03 15.20
N ASP A 91 -31.70 -24.75 16.11
CA ASP A 91 -32.83 -23.88 15.82
C ASP A 91 -32.45 -22.44 16.18
N CYS A 92 -32.12 -21.65 15.17
CA CYS A 92 -31.79 -20.22 15.28
C CYS A 92 -32.92 -19.34 15.84
N ALA A 93 -34.08 -19.91 16.16
CA ALA A 93 -35.22 -19.21 16.76
C ALA A 93 -35.44 -19.52 18.25
N SER A 94 -34.57 -20.30 18.91
CA SER A 94 -34.78 -20.65 20.32
C SER A 94 -33.50 -20.79 21.14
N GLU A 95 -33.59 -20.50 22.44
CA GLU A 95 -32.49 -20.62 23.41
C GLU A 95 -32.11 -22.08 23.77
N ALA A 96 -32.68 -23.08 23.09
CA ALA A 96 -32.35 -24.47 23.34
C ALA A 96 -31.07 -24.84 22.57
N ASP A 97 -30.13 -25.50 23.26
CA ASP A 97 -28.97 -26.16 22.67
C ASP A 97 -29.46 -27.50 22.08
N TYR A 98 -29.65 -27.55 20.76
CA TYR A 98 -30.17 -28.75 20.09
C TYR A 98 -29.08 -29.77 19.84
N ASN A 99 -27.86 -29.32 19.62
CA ASN A 99 -26.74 -30.14 19.22
C ASN A 99 -25.89 -30.64 20.40
N CYS A 100 -26.27 -30.29 21.63
CA CYS A 100 -25.63 -30.60 22.89
C CYS A 100 -24.13 -30.24 22.96
N ASP A 101 -23.70 -29.16 22.31
CA ASP A 101 -22.30 -28.70 22.31
C ASP A 101 -21.98 -27.67 23.41
N GLY A 102 -23.01 -27.23 24.15
CA GLY A 102 -22.89 -26.24 25.22
C GLY A 102 -23.08 -24.79 24.76
N SER A 103 -23.38 -24.55 23.49
CA SER A 103 -23.85 -23.29 22.92
C SER A 103 -25.30 -23.42 22.48
N SER A 104 -26.09 -22.36 22.63
CA SER A 104 -27.41 -22.27 22.00
C SER A 104 -27.27 -21.43 20.75
N GLY A 105 -27.67 -21.92 19.57
CA GLY A 105 -27.53 -21.18 18.30
C GLY A 105 -28.15 -19.77 18.28
N TYR A 106 -28.99 -19.43 19.26
CA TYR A 106 -29.61 -18.11 19.45
C TYR A 106 -28.72 -17.04 20.15
N SER A 107 -27.50 -17.38 20.60
CA SER A 107 -26.61 -16.35 21.15
C SER A 107 -26.13 -15.39 20.07
N ASP A 108 -26.08 -14.11 20.41
CA ASP A 108 -25.52 -13.02 19.58
C ASP A 108 -24.43 -12.37 20.44
N LEU A 109 -23.17 -12.70 20.16
CA LEU A 109 -22.04 -12.38 21.04
C LEU A 109 -21.42 -11.01 20.75
N ASP A 110 -21.51 -10.51 19.51
CA ASP A 110 -21.03 -9.18 19.14
C ASP A 110 -22.11 -8.08 19.10
N MET A 111 -23.38 -8.47 19.23
CA MET A 111 -24.55 -7.61 19.35
C MET A 111 -24.94 -6.89 18.04
N ASP A 112 -24.72 -7.49 16.89
CA ASP A 112 -25.16 -6.99 15.58
C ASP A 112 -26.66 -7.30 15.29
N GLY A 113 -27.25 -8.23 16.05
CA GLY A 113 -28.63 -8.68 15.94
C GLY A 113 -28.83 -9.94 15.11
N VAL A 114 -27.76 -10.62 14.70
CA VAL A 114 -27.74 -11.92 14.02
C VAL A 114 -27.28 -13.00 15.01
N PRO A 115 -28.01 -14.12 15.11
CA PRO A 115 -27.61 -15.20 16.01
C PRO A 115 -26.43 -16.00 15.43
N ALA A 116 -25.59 -16.56 16.29
CA ALA A 116 -24.36 -17.30 15.98
C ALA A 116 -24.47 -18.42 14.93
N CYS A 117 -25.68 -18.95 14.70
CA CYS A 117 -25.93 -19.98 13.69
C CYS A 117 -26.28 -19.45 12.29
N GLU A 118 -26.65 -18.17 12.18
CA GLU A 118 -26.84 -17.45 10.90
C GLU A 118 -25.64 -16.53 10.59
N ASP A 119 -24.84 -16.23 11.60
CA ASP A 119 -23.64 -15.41 11.52
C ASP A 119 -22.39 -16.26 11.14
N CYS A 120 -21.63 -15.80 10.14
CA CYS A 120 -20.39 -16.45 9.74
C CYS A 120 -19.21 -16.18 10.71
N ASN A 121 -19.28 -15.12 11.52
CA ASN A 121 -18.37 -14.79 12.60
C ASN A 121 -19.05 -13.99 13.74
N ASP A 122 -19.72 -14.70 14.65
CA ASP A 122 -20.41 -14.21 15.89
C ASP A 122 -19.52 -13.43 16.90
N GLN A 123 -18.28 -13.08 16.54
CA GLN A 123 -17.41 -12.21 17.34
C GLN A 123 -17.10 -10.89 16.63
N ASP A 124 -17.60 -10.69 15.42
CA ASP A 124 -17.35 -9.54 14.58
C ASP A 124 -18.67 -8.94 14.06
N PRO A 125 -19.12 -7.80 14.61
CA PRO A 125 -20.40 -7.21 14.26
C PRO A 125 -20.43 -6.58 12.86
N SER A 126 -19.36 -6.73 12.07
CA SER A 126 -19.29 -6.38 10.65
C SER A 126 -19.36 -7.58 9.72
N ALA A 127 -19.51 -8.80 10.24
CA ALA A 127 -19.62 -10.03 9.47
C ALA A 127 -20.99 -10.66 9.72
N TYR A 128 -21.98 -10.36 8.87
CA TYR A 128 -23.35 -10.85 9.03
C TYR A 128 -24.10 -10.90 7.70
N PRO A 129 -25.14 -11.74 7.56
CA PRO A 129 -25.91 -11.88 6.33
C PRO A 129 -26.39 -10.56 5.72
N GLY A 130 -25.84 -10.23 4.55
CA GLY A 130 -26.18 -9.01 3.79
C GLY A 130 -25.56 -7.72 4.32
N ALA A 131 -24.43 -7.79 5.04
CA ALA A 131 -23.56 -6.64 5.26
C ALA A 131 -22.96 -6.13 3.94
N ASP A 132 -22.31 -4.96 3.98
CA ASP A 132 -21.50 -4.50 2.84
C ASP A 132 -20.09 -5.10 2.96
N GLU A 133 -19.54 -5.64 1.88
CA GLU A 133 -18.16 -6.13 1.84
C GLU A 133 -17.13 -5.02 2.07
N ILE A 134 -16.05 -5.36 2.79
CA ILE A 134 -14.94 -4.47 3.10
C ILE A 134 -13.65 -5.17 2.66
N CYS A 135 -12.69 -4.41 2.12
CA CYS A 135 -11.39 -4.98 1.75
C CYS A 135 -10.53 -5.33 2.99
N ASP A 136 -10.83 -6.44 3.65
CA ASP A 136 -10.15 -6.91 4.87
C ASP A 136 -9.90 -8.45 4.90
N GLY A 137 -10.32 -9.16 3.85
CA GLY A 137 -10.11 -10.61 3.71
C GLY A 137 -11.07 -11.45 4.54
N VAL A 138 -12.14 -10.86 5.06
CA VAL A 138 -13.27 -11.51 5.71
C VAL A 138 -14.45 -11.53 4.74
N ASP A 139 -15.29 -12.55 4.87
CA ASP A 139 -16.61 -12.60 4.24
C ASP A 139 -17.55 -11.81 5.16
N ASN A 140 -17.82 -10.55 4.83
CA ASN A 140 -18.60 -9.65 5.67
C ASN A 140 -20.10 -9.92 5.51
N ASP A 141 -20.55 -10.36 4.34
CA ASP A 141 -21.97 -10.55 4.06
C ASP A 141 -22.47 -12.01 4.17
N CYS A 142 -21.57 -12.92 4.53
CA CYS A 142 -21.76 -14.35 4.74
C CYS A 142 -22.28 -15.11 3.50
N ASP A 143 -21.89 -14.71 2.29
CA ASP A 143 -22.30 -15.34 1.04
C ASP A 143 -21.31 -16.37 0.46
N GLU A 144 -20.22 -16.64 1.20
CA GLU A 144 -19.08 -17.50 0.85
C GLU A 144 -18.08 -16.89 -0.16
N LEU A 145 -18.28 -15.64 -0.58
CA LEU A 145 -17.32 -14.85 -1.36
C LEU A 145 -16.58 -13.89 -0.44
N VAL A 146 -15.37 -13.49 -0.84
CA VAL A 146 -14.51 -12.61 -0.04
C VAL A 146 -13.95 -11.53 -0.94
N ASP A 147 -14.07 -10.27 -0.52
CA ASP A 147 -13.49 -9.10 -1.19
C ASP A 147 -13.79 -9.08 -2.71
N LEU A 148 -12.74 -9.28 -3.53
CA LEU A 148 -12.74 -9.23 -5.00
C LEU A 148 -13.49 -10.38 -5.68
N GLU A 149 -13.83 -11.43 -4.92
CA GLU A 149 -14.65 -12.51 -5.43
C GLU A 149 -16.15 -12.14 -5.40
N ASP A 150 -16.53 -11.13 -4.63
CA ASP A 150 -17.90 -10.62 -4.51
C ASP A 150 -18.11 -9.31 -5.28
N GLU A 151 -17.33 -8.26 -4.97
CA GLU A 151 -17.56 -6.90 -5.47
C GLU A 151 -16.36 -6.28 -6.21
N THR A 152 -16.58 -5.13 -6.86
CA THR A 152 -15.51 -4.43 -7.60
C THR A 152 -14.61 -3.57 -6.70
N ASP A 153 -13.31 -3.50 -7.00
CA ASP A 153 -12.26 -2.88 -6.17
C ASP A 153 -12.57 -1.49 -5.60
N ALA A 154 -13.32 -0.65 -6.34
CA ALA A 154 -13.54 0.75 -5.99
C ALA A 154 -14.63 0.96 -4.92
N GLU A 155 -15.47 -0.05 -4.67
CA GLU A 155 -16.59 0.04 -3.71
C GLU A 155 -16.21 -0.51 -2.32
N LEU A 156 -15.20 -1.38 -2.26
CA LEU A 156 -14.70 -2.03 -1.03
C LEU A 156 -13.80 -1.13 -0.16
N CYS A 157 -13.19 -0.10 -0.76
CA CYS A 157 -12.20 0.73 -0.08
C CYS A 157 -12.77 2.11 0.27
N PRO A 158 -12.44 2.66 1.45
CA PRO A 158 -12.85 4.02 1.81
C PRO A 158 -12.40 5.03 0.77
N ALA A 159 -13.32 5.86 0.29
CA ALA A 159 -13.00 6.91 -0.67
C ALA A 159 -12.10 7.97 -0.02
N VAL A 160 -10.92 8.19 -0.60
CA VAL A 160 -10.02 9.29 -0.23
C VAL A 160 -9.89 10.28 -1.40
N PRO A 161 -9.68 11.59 -1.13
CA PRO A 161 -9.70 12.63 -2.16
C PRO A 161 -8.75 12.37 -3.34
N ASN A 162 -9.24 12.65 -4.56
CA ASN A 162 -8.46 12.67 -5.81
C ASN A 162 -7.64 11.40 -6.08
N SER A 163 -8.15 10.26 -5.65
CA SER A 163 -7.53 8.96 -5.85
C SER A 163 -8.53 7.96 -6.43
N THR A 164 -8.00 6.91 -7.04
CA THR A 164 -8.69 5.64 -7.26
C THR A 164 -8.16 4.62 -6.28
N ALA A 165 -9.05 3.86 -5.64
CA ALA A 165 -8.70 2.77 -4.76
C ALA A 165 -8.67 1.43 -5.51
N ILE A 166 -7.79 0.54 -5.09
CA ILE A 166 -7.68 -0.85 -5.52
C ILE A 166 -7.61 -1.71 -4.26
N CYS A 167 -8.49 -2.70 -4.14
CA CYS A 167 -8.34 -3.74 -3.13
C CYS A 167 -7.39 -4.83 -3.67
N ASP A 168 -6.30 -5.12 -2.98
CA ASP A 168 -5.41 -6.23 -3.32
C ASP A 168 -4.96 -6.95 -2.04
N THR A 169 -5.23 -8.25 -1.96
CA THR A 169 -4.88 -9.09 -0.79
C THR A 169 -5.35 -8.51 0.55
N ALA A 170 -6.64 -8.16 0.67
CA ALA A 170 -7.22 -7.61 1.91
C ALA A 170 -6.61 -6.26 2.36
N LEU A 171 -6.05 -5.49 1.42
CA LEU A 171 -5.48 -4.17 1.67
C LEU A 171 -5.88 -3.18 0.58
N CYS A 172 -6.31 -2.00 1.01
CA CYS A 172 -6.58 -0.89 0.11
C CYS A 172 -5.29 -0.19 -0.31
N PHE A 173 -5.10 -0.09 -1.62
CA PHE A 173 -4.06 0.72 -2.27
C PHE A 173 -4.70 1.90 -2.98
N TYR A 174 -4.05 3.06 -2.91
CA TYR A 174 -4.56 4.28 -3.53
C TYR A 174 -3.58 4.77 -4.60
N SER A 175 -4.12 5.17 -5.74
CA SER A 175 -3.38 5.82 -6.81
C SER A 175 -4.03 7.15 -7.13
N CYS A 176 -3.24 8.19 -7.39
CA CYS A 176 -3.79 9.48 -7.80
C CYS A 176 -4.53 9.37 -9.13
N VAL A 177 -5.64 10.10 -9.23
CA VAL A 177 -6.28 10.35 -10.53
C VAL A 177 -5.38 11.25 -11.37
N ASP A 178 -5.60 11.28 -12.68
CA ASP A 178 -4.82 12.10 -13.61
C ASP A 178 -4.68 13.56 -13.12
N ASP A 179 -3.47 14.11 -13.27
CA ASP A 179 -3.06 15.46 -12.84
C ASP A 179 -3.06 15.71 -11.33
N TRP A 180 -3.19 14.67 -10.49
CA TRP A 180 -3.02 14.76 -9.04
C TRP A 180 -1.79 13.99 -8.54
N PHE A 181 -1.22 14.47 -7.44
CA PHE A 181 0.00 13.95 -6.84
C PHE A 181 -0.14 13.85 -5.33
N ASP A 182 0.32 12.72 -4.79
CA ASP A 182 0.50 12.47 -3.36
C ASP A 182 1.87 13.05 -2.95
N VAL A 183 1.84 14.13 -2.17
CA VAL A 183 3.05 14.91 -1.84
C VAL A 183 3.77 14.35 -0.61
N ASN A 184 3.03 13.76 0.32
CA ASN A 184 3.54 13.27 1.59
C ASN A 184 3.84 11.75 1.56
N GLN A 185 3.48 11.05 0.47
CA GLN A 185 3.51 9.60 0.29
C GLN A 185 2.64 8.84 1.31
N ASP A 186 1.66 9.52 1.88
CA ASP A 186 0.63 8.96 2.75
C ASP A 186 -0.63 8.69 1.94
N GLN A 187 -0.66 7.53 1.31
CA GLN A 187 -1.79 7.09 0.49
C GLN A 187 -3.12 7.04 1.26
N SER A 188 -3.12 7.09 2.59
CA SER A 188 -4.33 7.02 3.41
C SER A 188 -5.14 8.31 3.47
N ASP A 189 -4.55 9.46 3.11
CA ASP A 189 -5.26 10.75 3.08
C ASP A 189 -5.55 11.29 1.67
N GLY A 190 -5.18 10.52 0.65
CA GLY A 190 -5.47 10.80 -0.76
C GLY A 190 -4.45 11.74 -1.41
N CYS A 191 -4.74 12.19 -2.63
CA CYS A 191 -3.81 13.03 -3.38
C CYS A 191 -4.16 14.51 -3.19
N GLU A 192 -3.17 15.31 -2.79
CA GLU A 192 -3.39 16.65 -2.24
C GLU A 192 -3.00 17.75 -3.21
N CYS A 193 -2.25 17.43 -4.26
CA CYS A 193 -1.73 18.42 -5.21
C CYS A 193 -2.24 18.20 -6.63
N GLN A 194 -3.04 19.14 -7.14
CA GLN A 194 -3.39 19.19 -8.56
C GLN A 194 -2.31 19.97 -9.33
N ALA A 195 -1.71 19.39 -10.37
CA ALA A 195 -0.88 20.16 -11.30
C ALA A 195 -1.75 21.20 -12.00
N GLN A 196 -1.60 22.49 -11.65
CA GLN A 196 -2.25 23.55 -12.40
C GLN A 196 -1.64 23.63 -13.80
N PRO A 197 -2.44 23.64 -14.88
CA PRO A 197 -1.94 23.87 -16.22
C PRO A 197 -1.79 25.38 -16.45
N THR A 198 -0.67 25.97 -16.05
CA THR A 198 -0.16 27.22 -16.64
C THR A 198 1.30 27.02 -17.06
N PRO A 199 1.75 27.68 -18.14
CA PRO A 199 2.39 26.99 -19.26
C PRO A 199 3.72 26.29 -18.97
N ALA A 200 3.69 24.96 -19.08
CA ALA A 200 4.67 24.11 -19.78
C ALA A 200 6.09 23.91 -19.23
N THR A 201 6.43 24.20 -17.96
CA THR A 201 7.82 23.98 -17.48
C THR A 201 7.98 23.44 -16.07
N ALA A 202 7.29 22.34 -15.77
CA ALA A 202 7.80 21.37 -14.81
C ALA A 202 8.49 20.24 -15.59
N GLY A 203 9.77 19.96 -15.30
CA GLY A 203 10.51 18.85 -15.91
C GLY A 203 11.14 19.10 -17.28
N ASN A 204 11.47 20.34 -17.64
CA ASN A 204 12.35 20.56 -18.79
C ASN A 204 13.80 20.20 -18.44
N THR A 205 14.59 19.84 -19.44
CA THR A 205 16.04 19.65 -19.28
C THR A 205 16.75 20.97 -19.54
N CYS A 206 18.02 21.08 -19.13
CA CYS A 206 18.82 22.26 -19.48
C CYS A 206 18.83 22.55 -21.00
N ALA A 207 18.84 21.50 -21.85
CA ALA A 207 18.77 21.65 -23.31
C ALA A 207 17.47 22.29 -23.82
N ASN A 208 16.40 22.26 -23.04
CA ASN A 208 15.10 22.86 -23.33
C ASN A 208 14.72 23.91 -22.26
N ALA A 209 15.73 24.59 -21.70
CA ALA A 209 15.52 25.66 -20.74
C ALA A 209 14.56 26.73 -21.30
N VAL A 210 13.72 27.30 -20.44
CA VAL A 210 12.83 28.41 -20.82
C VAL A 210 13.66 29.65 -21.04
N ASP A 211 13.62 30.19 -22.25
CA ASP A 211 14.25 31.47 -22.57
C ASP A 211 13.45 32.62 -21.94
N LEU A 212 14.08 33.27 -20.96
CA LEU A 212 13.56 34.42 -20.24
C LEU A 212 13.88 35.75 -20.94
N GLY A 213 14.70 35.73 -21.99
CA GLY A 213 15.15 36.91 -22.73
C GLY A 213 16.45 37.51 -22.18
N ASN A 214 16.60 38.82 -22.38
CA ASN A 214 17.84 39.53 -22.07
C ASN A 214 17.71 40.34 -20.78
N LEU A 215 18.78 40.36 -19.98
CA LEU A 215 19.00 41.35 -18.92
C LEU A 215 20.10 42.30 -19.38
N THR A 216 19.81 43.60 -19.43
CA THR A 216 20.80 44.61 -19.81
C THR A 216 21.39 45.30 -18.59
N ASP A 217 22.64 45.77 -18.65
CA ASP A 217 23.27 46.57 -17.58
C ASP A 217 22.71 48.00 -17.46
N VAL A 218 22.00 48.48 -18.49
CA VAL A 218 21.32 49.78 -18.46
C VAL A 218 20.09 49.77 -17.55
N SER A 219 20.12 50.55 -16.47
CA SER A 219 19.03 50.72 -15.47
C SER A 219 18.71 49.46 -14.65
N ALA A 220 17.85 49.55 -13.64
CA ALA A 220 17.51 48.42 -12.75
C ALA A 220 16.61 47.38 -13.45
N ASP A 221 17.20 46.57 -14.31
CA ASP A 221 16.49 45.55 -15.08
C ASP A 221 16.34 44.26 -14.26
N SER A 222 15.15 43.65 -14.30
CA SER A 222 14.89 42.40 -13.61
C SER A 222 13.78 41.59 -14.28
N ILE A 223 13.91 40.27 -14.18
CA ILE A 223 12.94 39.29 -14.63
C ILE A 223 12.40 38.57 -13.39
N THR A 224 11.09 38.34 -13.32
CA THR A 224 10.47 37.50 -12.29
C THR A 224 9.73 36.36 -12.96
N VAL A 225 9.97 35.14 -12.48
CA VAL A 225 9.33 33.92 -12.94
C VAL A 225 8.68 33.20 -11.76
N SER A 226 7.43 32.78 -11.96
CA SER A 226 6.69 31.93 -11.02
C SER A 226 6.63 30.52 -11.59
N GLY A 227 6.96 29.51 -10.78
CA GLY A 227 7.02 28.12 -11.23
C GLY A 227 6.75 27.11 -10.11
N ASN A 228 6.62 25.83 -10.48
CA ASN A 228 6.49 24.71 -9.55
C ASN A 228 7.28 23.51 -10.11
N ALA A 229 7.88 22.69 -9.24
CA ALA A 229 8.51 21.43 -9.59
C ALA A 229 7.87 20.26 -8.81
N VAL A 230 7.14 19.39 -9.50
CA VAL A 230 6.50 18.15 -8.96
C VAL A 230 6.86 17.00 -9.93
N GLU A 231 7.28 15.81 -9.45
CA GLU A 231 8.26 14.89 -10.12
C GLU A 231 7.83 13.99 -11.30
N PRO A 232 8.75 13.34 -12.08
CA PRO A 232 10.24 13.21 -12.02
C PRO A 232 11.04 13.98 -13.11
N GLY A 233 12.21 14.52 -12.75
CA GLY A 233 12.84 15.67 -13.42
C GLY A 233 12.68 16.93 -12.58
N ARG A 234 13.00 16.83 -11.27
CA ARG A 234 12.74 17.81 -10.17
C ARG A 234 13.28 19.20 -10.32
N SER A 235 13.84 19.48 -11.47
CA SER A 235 14.40 20.75 -11.80
C SER A 235 13.61 21.35 -12.94
N THR A 236 13.30 22.63 -12.81
CA THR A 236 12.95 23.45 -13.96
C THR A 236 14.15 24.30 -14.34
N TRP A 237 14.37 24.43 -15.64
CA TRP A 237 15.52 25.09 -16.21
C TRP A 237 15.09 26.36 -16.93
N TYR A 238 15.77 27.46 -16.62
CA TYR A 238 15.63 28.75 -17.27
C TYR A 238 16.94 29.13 -17.94
N VAL A 239 16.87 29.91 -19.00
CA VAL A 239 18.03 30.55 -19.63
C VAL A 239 17.73 32.02 -19.83
N PHE A 240 18.70 32.88 -19.52
CA PHE A 240 18.65 34.30 -19.87
C PHE A 240 20.00 34.73 -20.44
N THR A 241 19.99 35.82 -21.19
CA THR A 241 21.22 36.40 -21.76
C THR A 241 21.53 37.72 -21.06
N ALA A 242 22.64 37.78 -20.34
CA ALA A 242 23.19 39.06 -19.91
C ALA A 242 23.76 39.80 -21.12
N VAL A 243 23.40 41.06 -21.28
CA VAL A 243 23.85 41.94 -22.35
C VAL A 243 24.43 43.20 -21.73
N ASP A 244 25.68 43.47 -22.06
CA ASP A 244 26.38 44.71 -21.76
C ASP A 244 26.02 45.72 -22.86
N ASP A 245 25.39 46.86 -22.53
CA ASP A 245 25.17 47.92 -23.52
C ASP A 245 26.38 48.86 -23.49
N LEU A 246 26.81 49.35 -24.66
CA LEU A 246 28.02 50.17 -24.77
C LEU A 246 27.82 51.54 -24.10
N ASP A 247 28.06 51.62 -22.80
CA ASP A 247 28.03 52.84 -22.02
C ASP A 247 29.45 53.27 -21.57
N THR A 248 29.57 54.50 -21.08
CA THR A 248 30.88 55.12 -20.80
C THR A 248 31.38 54.87 -19.38
N ALA A 249 30.74 53.98 -18.61
CA ALA A 249 30.80 53.96 -17.16
C ALA A 249 31.21 52.63 -16.52
N GLY A 250 32.14 51.87 -17.12
CA GLY A 250 32.79 50.76 -16.41
C GLY A 250 31.98 49.47 -16.49
N ASP A 251 32.60 48.46 -17.08
CA ASP A 251 31.92 47.41 -17.85
C ASP A 251 31.67 46.15 -16.99
N GLU A 252 31.09 46.33 -15.80
CA GLU A 252 30.83 45.23 -14.85
C GLU A 252 29.33 44.89 -14.83
N PHE A 253 28.98 43.69 -15.32
CA PHE A 253 27.62 43.15 -15.22
C PHE A 253 27.49 42.36 -13.90
N HIS A 254 26.49 42.74 -13.10
CA HIS A 254 26.20 42.11 -11.82
C HIS A 254 25.01 41.16 -12.01
N VAL A 255 25.22 39.85 -11.92
CA VAL A 255 24.15 38.85 -11.99
C VAL A 255 23.68 38.54 -10.57
N ASP A 256 22.42 38.86 -10.27
CA ASP A 256 21.79 38.52 -9.01
C ASP A 256 20.54 37.66 -9.23
N GLY A 257 20.31 36.70 -8.34
CA GLY A 257 19.05 35.97 -8.29
C GLY A 257 18.58 35.72 -6.88
N ARG A 258 17.26 35.81 -6.67
CA ARG A 258 16.64 35.56 -5.37
C ARG A 258 15.26 34.93 -5.47
N PHE A 259 14.91 34.10 -4.51
CA PHE A 259 13.53 33.71 -4.31
C PHE A 259 12.76 34.84 -3.60
N ALA A 260 11.85 35.50 -4.32
CA ALA A 260 10.87 36.40 -3.74
C ALA A 260 9.80 35.63 -2.92
N ASN A 261 9.54 34.38 -3.30
CA ASN A 261 8.72 33.43 -2.56
C ASN A 261 9.36 32.03 -2.66
N ASN A 262 9.68 31.41 -1.51
CA ASN A 262 10.16 30.04 -1.40
C ASN A 262 9.48 29.37 -0.19
N PRO A 263 8.22 28.93 -0.34
CA PRO A 263 7.41 28.44 0.76
C PRO A 263 8.07 27.21 1.41
N GLY A 264 8.24 27.27 2.73
CA GLY A 264 8.90 26.20 3.50
C GLY A 264 10.36 25.97 3.13
N ASN A 265 11.00 26.85 2.34
CA ASN A 265 12.30 26.61 1.71
C ASN A 265 12.32 25.31 0.89
N ALA A 266 11.23 25.05 0.15
CA ALA A 266 11.06 23.82 -0.63
C ALA A 266 11.96 23.74 -1.88
N TYR A 267 12.50 24.87 -2.34
CA TYR A 267 13.28 24.96 -3.57
C TYR A 267 14.70 25.49 -3.33
N VAL A 268 15.65 25.04 -4.14
CA VAL A 268 17.02 25.55 -4.24
C VAL A 268 17.31 25.98 -5.67
N MET A 269 18.23 26.92 -5.86
CA MET A 269 18.68 27.34 -7.19
C MET A 269 20.17 27.06 -7.43
N SER A 270 20.49 26.57 -8.62
CA SER A 270 21.87 26.39 -9.10
C SER A 270 22.05 27.12 -10.43
N VAL A 271 23.20 27.73 -10.66
CA VAL A 271 23.42 28.62 -11.81
C VAL A 271 24.71 28.29 -12.55
N PHE A 272 24.62 28.25 -13.88
CA PHE A 272 25.70 27.89 -14.77
C PHE A 272 25.88 28.96 -15.85
N LYS A 273 27.12 29.39 -16.06
CA LYS A 273 27.47 30.36 -17.11
C LYS A 273 27.85 29.65 -18.41
N GLY A 274 27.32 30.19 -19.52
CA GLY A 274 27.72 29.91 -20.89
C GLY A 274 27.05 28.68 -21.53
N ALA A 275 26.90 27.59 -20.78
CA ALA A 275 26.34 26.34 -21.28
C ALA A 275 25.68 25.52 -20.16
N CYS A 276 25.03 24.43 -20.54
CA CYS A 276 24.53 23.43 -19.62
C CYS A 276 25.66 22.72 -18.86
N PRO A 277 25.41 22.15 -17.66
CA PRO A 277 26.43 21.47 -16.86
C PRO A 277 27.13 20.34 -17.65
N ASP A 278 26.33 19.53 -18.36
CA ASP A 278 26.84 18.40 -19.15
C ASP A 278 27.62 18.84 -20.41
N ASP A 279 27.45 20.10 -20.83
CA ASP A 279 28.15 20.70 -21.99
C ASP A 279 29.37 21.54 -21.57
N GLY A 280 29.79 21.45 -20.30
CA GLY A 280 30.95 22.15 -19.77
C GLY A 280 30.66 23.59 -19.32
N GLY A 281 29.40 23.89 -18.98
CA GLY A 281 29.01 25.14 -18.33
C GLY A 281 29.78 25.37 -17.02
N ALA A 282 30.15 26.62 -16.77
CA ALA A 282 30.83 26.98 -15.53
C ALA A 282 29.80 27.19 -14.41
N GLU A 283 29.79 26.31 -13.42
CA GLU A 283 28.98 26.43 -12.20
C GLU A 283 29.43 27.67 -11.40
N ILE A 284 28.49 28.58 -11.11
CA ILE A 284 28.77 29.84 -10.40
C ILE A 284 28.03 29.97 -9.06
N ALA A 285 26.92 29.25 -8.88
CA ALA A 285 26.16 29.13 -7.64
C ALA A 285 25.50 27.76 -7.58
N THR A 286 25.36 27.18 -6.38
CA THR A 286 24.90 25.79 -6.20
C THR A 286 24.00 25.67 -4.98
N ASP A 287 22.81 25.11 -5.17
CA ASP A 287 21.85 24.77 -4.11
C ASP A 287 21.48 25.96 -3.20
N GLU A 288 21.38 27.16 -3.77
CA GLU A 288 21.07 28.38 -3.04
C GLU A 288 19.59 28.44 -2.62
N LEU A 289 19.34 28.56 -1.31
CA LEU A 289 17.98 28.51 -0.73
C LEU A 289 17.24 29.84 -0.79
N SER A 290 17.97 30.95 -0.90
CA SER A 290 17.38 32.29 -0.85
C SER A 290 17.84 33.19 -1.99
N SER A 291 19.14 33.28 -2.23
CA SER A 291 19.70 34.21 -3.21
C SER A 291 21.16 33.92 -3.51
N PHE A 292 21.60 34.24 -4.71
CA PHE A 292 23.01 34.29 -5.10
C PHE A 292 23.35 35.66 -5.68
N ASP A 293 24.62 36.02 -5.60
CA ASP A 293 25.16 37.29 -6.09
C ASP A 293 26.51 36.99 -6.76
N TRP A 294 26.65 37.35 -8.05
CA TRP A 294 27.85 37.09 -8.85
C TRP A 294 28.22 38.23 -9.82
N TYR A 295 29.52 38.48 -9.99
CA TYR A 295 30.04 39.56 -10.83
C TYR A 295 30.76 39.03 -12.08
N VAL A 296 30.50 39.64 -13.24
CA VAL A 296 31.20 39.37 -14.49
C VAL A 296 31.66 40.62 -15.22
N ASP A 297 32.91 40.60 -15.63
CA ASP A 297 33.49 41.50 -16.62
C ASP A 297 33.64 40.68 -17.92
N PHE A 298 33.00 41.11 -19.01
CA PHE A 298 33.08 40.45 -20.31
C PHE A 298 34.41 40.81 -21.00
N ASN A 299 35.38 39.89 -20.98
CA ASN A 299 36.70 40.11 -21.58
C ASN A 299 37.14 38.88 -22.39
N TYR A 300 37.50 39.04 -23.67
CA TYR A 300 38.27 38.02 -24.40
C TYR A 300 39.44 38.52 -25.27
N THR A 301 40.41 37.60 -25.41
CA THR A 301 41.74 37.74 -26.03
C THR A 301 41.68 38.21 -27.49
N THR A 302 42.48 39.19 -27.90
CA THR A 302 43.89 38.95 -28.24
C THR A 302 44.70 40.26 -28.24
N SER A 303 45.62 40.36 -27.27
CA SER A 303 46.66 41.39 -27.09
C SER A 303 46.24 42.74 -26.49
N GLY A 304 46.14 42.81 -25.16
CA GLY A 304 46.29 44.12 -24.48
C GLY A 304 45.68 44.27 -23.09
N CYS A 305 44.56 43.62 -22.80
CA CYS A 305 43.88 43.75 -21.51
C CYS A 305 44.35 42.64 -20.56
N THR A 306 44.81 43.01 -19.36
CA THR A 306 45.39 42.10 -18.38
C THR A 306 44.30 41.37 -17.58
N THR A 307 44.65 40.18 -17.10
CA THR A 307 43.79 39.29 -16.31
C THR A 307 43.26 39.91 -15.02
N MET A 308 41.94 39.97 -14.85
CA MET A 308 41.32 39.78 -13.54
C MET A 308 40.32 38.62 -13.59
N ALA A 309 40.27 37.90 -12.47
CA ALA A 309 39.63 36.61 -12.31
C ALA A 309 38.13 36.77 -12.00
N PRO A 310 37.28 35.81 -12.38
CA PRO A 310 35.93 35.71 -11.83
C PRO A 310 36.05 35.72 -10.31
N CYS A 311 35.38 36.67 -9.68
CA CYS A 311 35.37 36.79 -8.24
C CYS A 311 34.07 36.11 -7.79
N GLY A 312 34.19 34.89 -7.25
CA GLY A 312 33.05 34.05 -6.84
C GLY A 312 32.25 34.66 -5.69
N GLU A 313 31.34 33.88 -5.11
CA GLU A 313 30.43 34.33 -4.04
C GLU A 313 31.16 35.05 -2.89
N GLY A 314 30.63 36.22 -2.51
CA GLY A 314 31.11 37.02 -1.37
C GLY A 314 31.46 38.47 -1.73
N ASN A 315 32.00 39.20 -0.73
CA ASN A 315 32.30 40.63 -0.81
C ASN A 315 33.54 40.90 -1.69
N CYS A 316 33.36 40.70 -2.99
CA CYS A 316 34.37 40.93 -3.99
C CYS A 316 34.44 42.44 -4.26
N SER A 317 35.44 43.08 -3.66
CA SER A 317 35.87 44.42 -4.06
C SER A 317 36.61 44.33 -5.40
N ALA A 318 35.93 43.96 -6.48
CA ALA A 318 36.44 44.30 -7.81
C ALA A 318 36.58 45.82 -7.83
N THR A 319 37.81 46.31 -7.97
CA THR A 319 38.03 47.74 -8.18
C THR A 319 37.52 48.05 -9.57
N PRO A 320 36.52 48.96 -9.71
CA PRO A 320 35.92 49.27 -11.00
C PRO A 320 37.00 49.52 -12.04
N SER A 321 36.97 48.78 -13.15
CA SER A 321 37.83 49.10 -14.28
C SER A 321 37.49 50.51 -14.75
N THR A 322 38.39 51.46 -14.54
CA THR A 322 38.24 52.84 -15.03
C THR A 322 38.49 52.98 -16.54
N THR A 323 38.63 51.87 -17.26
CA THR A 323 38.96 51.84 -18.68
C THR A 323 37.85 51.16 -19.44
N VAL A 324 37.13 51.93 -20.26
CA VAL A 324 36.07 51.47 -21.17
C VAL A 324 36.63 50.37 -22.08
N ASN A 325 36.11 49.16 -21.96
CA ASN A 325 36.39 48.04 -22.84
C ASN A 325 35.49 48.17 -24.07
N LEU A 326 36.06 48.61 -25.19
CA LEU A 326 35.37 48.74 -26.47
C LEU A 326 35.29 47.38 -27.21
N CYS A 327 35.15 46.27 -26.48
CA CYS A 327 35.26 44.92 -27.00
C CYS A 327 33.87 44.32 -27.20
N ASN A 328 33.57 44.01 -28.45
CA ASN A 328 32.26 43.62 -28.98
C ASN A 328 31.86 42.15 -28.71
N ASP A 329 32.17 41.63 -27.52
CA ASP A 329 31.59 40.39 -26.95
C ASP A 329 30.70 40.69 -25.75
N ASP A 330 29.80 41.64 -25.95
CA ASP A 330 28.91 42.25 -24.97
C ASP A 330 27.79 41.31 -24.43
N THR A 331 27.91 39.98 -24.51
CA THR A 331 26.82 39.06 -24.14
C THR A 331 27.28 37.73 -23.55
N SER A 332 26.52 37.20 -22.58
CA SER A 332 26.70 35.83 -22.08
C SER A 332 25.39 35.20 -21.60
N ALA A 333 25.20 33.93 -21.92
CA ALA A 333 24.04 33.16 -21.46
C ALA A 333 24.27 32.59 -20.05
N PHE A 334 23.21 32.53 -19.25
CA PHE A 334 23.19 31.90 -17.94
C PHE A 334 22.01 30.94 -17.86
N TYR A 335 22.28 29.75 -17.36
CA TYR A 335 21.31 28.69 -17.14
C TYR A 335 21.03 28.59 -15.65
N VAL A 336 19.75 28.61 -15.26
CA VAL A 336 19.31 28.52 -13.88
C VAL A 336 18.48 27.26 -13.71
N GLU A 337 18.93 26.41 -12.81
CA GLU A 337 18.21 25.23 -12.34
C GLU A 337 17.46 25.60 -11.05
N VAL A 338 16.14 25.42 -11.01
CA VAL A 338 15.39 25.47 -9.76
C VAL A 338 14.95 24.06 -9.41
N HIS A 339 15.59 23.50 -8.39
CA HIS A 339 15.39 22.13 -7.93
C HIS A 339 14.53 22.09 -6.66
N ARG A 340 13.60 21.14 -6.59
CA ARG A 340 12.80 20.91 -5.38
C ARG A 340 13.47 19.92 -4.43
N LEU A 341 13.57 20.27 -3.15
CA LEU A 341 14.11 19.41 -2.10
C LEU A 341 13.14 18.30 -1.67
N ASP A 342 13.72 17.15 -1.33
CA ASP A 342 12.99 15.99 -0.82
C ASP A 342 12.30 16.26 0.52
N GLY A 343 11.11 15.67 0.72
CA GLY A 343 10.38 15.73 1.99
C GLY A 343 9.76 17.09 2.34
N GLN A 344 9.81 18.06 1.42
CA GLN A 344 9.13 19.35 1.59
C GLN A 344 7.72 19.30 0.99
N ALA A 345 6.72 19.47 1.86
CA ALA A 345 5.32 19.64 1.45
C ALA A 345 5.17 21.02 0.79
N SER A 346 4.94 21.05 -0.52
CA SER A 346 4.54 22.29 -1.19
C SER A 346 3.76 21.99 -2.47
N CYS A 347 2.49 22.42 -2.46
CA CYS A 347 1.67 22.64 -3.64
C CYS A 347 1.87 24.08 -4.19
N ASP A 348 2.73 24.86 -3.54
CA ASP A 348 2.92 26.29 -3.81
C ASP A 348 4.02 26.52 -4.85
N SER A 349 3.81 27.56 -5.66
CA SER A 349 4.80 28.04 -6.62
C SER A 349 5.89 28.85 -5.93
N PHE A 350 7.13 28.71 -6.39
CA PHE A 350 8.17 29.68 -6.08
C PHE A 350 8.00 30.92 -6.96
N ASP A 351 8.52 32.04 -6.50
CA ASP A 351 8.77 33.23 -7.32
C ASP A 351 10.28 33.50 -7.31
N LEU A 352 10.93 33.36 -8.46
CA LEU A 352 12.35 33.62 -8.66
C LEU A 352 12.51 34.95 -9.40
N GLN A 353 13.30 35.85 -8.84
CA GLN A 353 13.69 37.11 -9.47
C GLN A 353 15.16 37.05 -9.87
N LEU A 354 15.48 37.44 -11.10
CA LEU A 354 16.84 37.59 -11.64
C LEU A 354 17.05 39.06 -12.02
N SER A 355 18.18 39.69 -11.66
CA SER A 355 18.44 41.11 -11.93
C SER A 355 19.90 41.40 -12.25
N ASN A 356 20.14 42.63 -12.70
CA ASN A 356 21.48 43.15 -13.01
C ASN A 356 22.19 43.84 -11.83
N GLY A 357 21.92 43.43 -10.58
CA GLY A 357 22.56 43.98 -9.39
C GLY A 357 21.95 45.25 -8.79
N VAL A 358 20.92 45.81 -9.44
CA VAL A 358 20.16 46.94 -8.89
C VAL A 358 18.78 46.47 -8.43
N TYR A 359 18.53 46.57 -7.12
CA TYR A 359 17.22 46.29 -6.51
C TYR A 359 16.35 47.54 -6.33
#